data_AF-A0A2M8GCZ6-F1
#
_entry.id   AF-A0A2M8GCZ6-F1
#
_cell.length_a   1.000
_cell.length_b   1.000
_cell.length_c   1.000
_cell.angle_alpha   90.00
_cell.angle_beta   90.00
_cell.angle_gamma   90.00
#
_symmetry.space_group_name_H-M   'P 1'
#
loop_
_entity.id
_entity.type
_entity.pdbx_description
1 polymer ?
#
loop_
_entity_poly.entity_id
_entity_poly.type
_entity_poly.pdbx_seq_one_letter_code
_entity_poly.pdbx_strand_id
1 'polypeptide(L)'
;MKKTLRWLFLALSLVVAFAGIVWSDEVKKPCTIMHPDRETLQRWIQGYEKAPRAYMDKALSFSIPLTGSYSLLGHLKYTPSERDQGSCGNCWAWAGTGVMEIALDAEEGIFDRLSVQFISSCDTAQSCCDGGWLSDLANFYTYKGYTIPWSNTNAGWQNGDGNCNAPCSAVSKAPKYSIEIIKEQTIETHGIGKAQAIANIKNVLSQGKAVWFGFFMATKPDWDNFFNFWINQGEGVKWNPDSSCGHTWDENEGGGHAVLCVGYNDNDPNNSYWIMVNSWGTAEGGRPNGIFRVDMNMDYDCVLYDDGTLYSSFYWQTLDIKYGAPALAPTVTTGLAISITSGSATLNGIVNPNGKRTTYYFEYGTTTSYGLTSGTKWAGAGTSDVSVSAAITGLSPNTAYHYRIVAINSAGTSYGSDQTLTTKAKAMPWLQLLLND
;
A
#
# COMPACT_ATOMS: atom_id res chain seq x y z
N MET A 1 34.06 -59.67 -66.95
CA MET A 1 32.88 -59.03 -67.58
C MET A 1 32.21 -58.12 -66.54
N LYS A 2 31.94 -56.85 -66.90
CA LYS A 2 30.80 -55.98 -66.47
C LYS A 2 30.34 -56.11 -64.99
N LYS A 3 30.25 -55.09 -64.13
CA LYS A 3 29.87 -53.68 -64.25
C LYS A 3 30.04 -53.03 -62.87
N THR A 4 30.33 -51.74 -62.85
CA THR A 4 30.27 -50.82 -61.69
C THR A 4 28.85 -50.67 -61.13
N LEU A 5 28.69 -50.61 -59.81
CA LEU A 5 27.59 -49.87 -59.16
C LEU A 5 27.97 -49.47 -57.72
N ARG A 6 28.06 -48.16 -57.47
CA ARG A 6 28.14 -47.55 -56.14
C ARG A 6 26.84 -47.81 -55.37
N TRP A 7 26.94 -48.23 -54.11
CA TRP A 7 25.84 -48.17 -53.15
C TRP A 7 26.31 -47.49 -51.86
N LEU A 8 25.48 -46.56 -51.41
CA LEU A 8 25.64 -45.75 -50.21
C LEU A 8 25.73 -46.64 -48.96
N PHE A 9 26.65 -46.30 -48.05
CA PHE A 9 26.63 -46.81 -46.69
C PHE A 9 25.52 -46.12 -45.89
N LEU A 10 24.49 -46.87 -45.51
CA LEU A 10 23.55 -46.48 -44.47
C LEU A 10 24.08 -47.02 -43.13
N ALA A 11 24.61 -46.15 -42.28
CA ALA A 11 24.95 -46.50 -40.91
C ALA A 11 23.68 -46.38 -40.05
N LEU A 12 23.18 -47.53 -39.56
CA LEU A 12 22.06 -47.62 -38.64
C LEU A 12 22.59 -47.35 -37.21
N SER A 13 22.50 -46.11 -36.74
CA SER A 13 22.77 -45.77 -35.34
C SER A 13 21.51 -46.03 -34.49
N LEU A 14 21.58 -47.06 -33.65
CA LEU A 14 20.64 -47.28 -32.55
C LEU A 14 20.80 -46.11 -31.55
N VAL A 15 19.88 -45.14 -31.57
CA VAL A 15 19.76 -44.14 -30.51
C VAL A 15 18.99 -44.78 -29.37
N VAL A 16 19.70 -45.21 -28.34
CA VAL A 16 19.11 -45.53 -27.05
C VAL A 16 18.68 -44.20 -26.44
N ALA A 17 17.38 -43.94 -26.41
CA ALA A 17 16.81 -42.80 -25.72
C ALA A 17 17.00 -43.00 -24.21
N PHE A 18 18.04 -42.39 -23.64
CA PHE A 18 18.08 -42.14 -22.21
C PHE A 18 17.04 -41.04 -21.93
N ALA A 19 15.87 -41.44 -21.47
CA ALA A 19 14.97 -40.56 -20.75
C ALA A 19 15.70 -40.13 -19.48
N GLY A 20 16.36 -38.97 -19.53
CA GLY A 20 16.85 -38.30 -18.34
C GLY A 20 15.66 -37.96 -17.48
N ILE A 21 15.50 -38.69 -16.38
CA ILE A 21 14.61 -38.30 -15.30
C ILE A 21 15.19 -36.99 -14.75
N VAL A 22 14.56 -35.87 -15.09
CA VAL A 22 14.79 -34.59 -14.43
C VAL A 22 14.11 -34.73 -13.08
N TRP A 23 14.89 -34.99 -12.04
CA TRP A 23 14.46 -34.77 -10.66
C TRP A 23 14.47 -33.26 -10.45
N SER A 24 13.35 -32.59 -10.72
CA SER A 24 13.12 -31.29 -10.08
C SER A 24 12.56 -31.60 -8.69
N ASP A 25 13.45 -31.74 -7.71
CA ASP A 25 13.07 -31.42 -6.35
C ASP A 25 12.83 -29.89 -6.35
N GLU A 26 11.62 -29.48 -6.78
CA GLU A 26 11.17 -28.13 -6.50
C GLU A 26 11.19 -27.99 -4.98
N VAL A 27 12.16 -27.22 -4.49
CA VAL A 27 12.22 -26.85 -3.08
C VAL A 27 10.91 -26.15 -2.77
N LYS A 28 9.99 -26.86 -2.09
CA LYS A 28 8.73 -26.27 -1.63
C LYS A 28 9.05 -24.98 -0.90
N LYS A 29 8.44 -23.88 -1.34
CA LYS A 29 8.64 -22.58 -0.71
C LYS A 29 8.27 -22.68 0.78
N PRO A 30 9.11 -22.17 1.70
CA PRO A 30 8.85 -22.31 3.13
C PRO A 30 7.60 -21.51 3.52
N CYS A 31 6.72 -22.13 4.32
CA CYS A 31 5.65 -21.44 5.02
C CYS A 31 6.23 -20.84 6.30
N THR A 32 6.90 -19.70 6.19
CA THR A 32 7.62 -19.11 7.33
C THR A 32 6.66 -18.47 8.33
N ILE A 33 6.94 -18.73 9.62
CA ILE A 33 6.25 -18.16 10.77
C ILE A 33 7.23 -17.32 11.60
N MET A 34 6.72 -16.59 12.57
CA MET A 34 7.53 -15.88 13.56
C MET A 34 7.90 -16.82 14.70
N HIS A 35 9.15 -16.77 15.15
CA HIS A 35 9.65 -17.54 16.29
C HIS A 35 10.15 -16.58 17.38
N PRO A 36 9.24 -15.87 18.08
CA PRO A 36 9.67 -15.01 19.18
C PRO A 36 10.25 -15.85 20.31
N ASP A 37 11.30 -15.35 20.95
CA ASP A 37 11.66 -15.84 22.27
C ASP A 37 10.55 -15.53 23.29
N ARG A 38 10.61 -16.18 24.45
CA ARG A 38 9.60 -16.03 25.51
C ARG A 38 9.41 -14.57 25.93
N GLU A 39 10.49 -13.81 26.07
CA GLU A 39 10.41 -12.40 26.49
C GLU A 39 9.67 -11.56 25.43
N THR A 40 9.97 -11.78 24.16
CA THR A 40 9.32 -11.12 23.03
C THR A 40 7.84 -11.48 22.94
N LEU A 41 7.51 -12.76 23.07
CA LEU A 41 6.11 -13.23 23.10
C LEU A 41 5.34 -12.52 24.22
N GLN A 42 5.86 -12.57 25.46
CA GLN A 42 5.22 -11.94 26.61
C GLN A 42 5.06 -10.43 26.42
N ARG A 43 6.05 -9.75 25.85
CA ARG A 43 5.97 -8.31 25.53
C ARG A 43 4.87 -8.02 24.53
N TRP A 44 4.73 -8.80 23.46
CA TRP A 44 3.66 -8.63 22.49
C TRP A 44 2.28 -8.83 23.11
N ILE A 45 2.11 -9.86 23.93
CA ILE A 45 0.85 -10.15 24.61
C ILE A 45 0.48 -9.03 25.57
N GLN A 46 1.43 -8.58 26.40
CA GLN A 46 1.19 -7.44 27.29
C GLN A 46 0.89 -6.15 26.52
N GLY A 47 1.52 -5.96 25.36
CA GLY A 47 1.23 -4.86 24.45
C GLY A 47 -0.21 -4.91 23.95
N TYR A 48 -0.67 -6.08 23.53
CA TYR A 48 -2.05 -6.32 23.13
C TYR A 48 -3.04 -6.00 24.27
N GLU A 49 -2.82 -6.53 25.48
CA GLU A 49 -3.74 -6.30 26.60
C GLU A 49 -3.79 -4.83 27.06
N LYS A 50 -2.72 -4.05 26.82
CA LYS A 50 -2.66 -2.61 27.16
C LYS A 50 -3.14 -1.70 26.03
N ALA A 51 -3.21 -2.20 24.80
CA ALA A 51 -3.59 -1.41 23.65
C ALA A 51 -5.06 -0.96 23.77
N PRO A 52 -5.39 0.25 23.27
CA PRO A 52 -6.74 0.78 23.35
C PRO A 52 -7.74 -0.13 22.62
N ARG A 53 -8.97 -0.19 23.11
CA ARG A 53 -10.04 -0.94 22.43
C ARG A 53 -10.46 -0.24 21.13
N ALA A 54 -10.75 -1.04 20.11
CA ALA A 54 -11.37 -0.56 18.88
C ALA A 54 -12.74 0.06 19.17
N TYR A 55 -13.06 1.13 18.46
CA TYR A 55 -14.35 1.77 18.57
C TYR A 55 -15.46 0.85 18.04
N MET A 56 -16.49 0.60 18.86
CA MET A 56 -17.69 -0.13 18.45
C MET A 56 -18.80 0.87 18.09
N ASP A 57 -19.17 0.90 16.81
CA ASP A 57 -20.26 1.76 16.34
C ASP A 57 -21.60 1.14 16.73
N LYS A 58 -22.28 1.77 17.70
CA LYS A 58 -23.58 1.31 18.20
C LYS A 58 -24.68 1.38 17.14
N ALA A 59 -24.62 2.34 16.22
CA ALA A 59 -25.61 2.44 15.15
C ALA A 59 -25.46 1.29 14.15
N LEU A 60 -24.21 0.93 13.80
CA LEU A 60 -23.95 -0.24 12.96
C LEU A 60 -24.36 -1.55 13.64
N SER A 61 -24.23 -1.67 14.96
CA SER A 61 -24.67 -2.89 15.66
C SER A 61 -26.16 -3.22 15.45
N PHE A 62 -27.00 -2.24 15.14
CA PHE A 62 -28.42 -2.47 14.82
C PHE A 62 -28.68 -2.76 13.33
N SER A 63 -27.76 -2.41 12.44
CA SER A 63 -27.90 -2.57 10.99
C SER A 63 -27.20 -3.81 10.44
N ILE A 64 -26.20 -4.35 11.15
CA ILE A 64 -25.50 -5.58 10.76
C ILE A 64 -26.48 -6.75 10.84
N PRO A 65 -26.73 -7.47 9.73
CA PRO A 65 -27.57 -8.66 9.76
C PRO A 65 -27.01 -9.74 10.69
N LEU A 66 -27.90 -10.47 11.36
CA LEU A 66 -27.52 -11.64 12.16
C LEU A 66 -26.77 -12.68 11.33
N THR A 67 -27.15 -12.84 10.06
CA THR A 67 -26.50 -13.69 9.06
C THR A 67 -26.34 -12.90 7.75
N GLY A 68 -25.23 -13.08 7.05
CA GLY A 68 -24.96 -12.38 5.79
C GLY A 68 -23.56 -12.64 5.25
N SER A 69 -23.11 -11.79 4.34
CA SER A 69 -21.73 -11.78 3.89
C SER A 69 -21.25 -10.36 3.67
N TYR A 70 -20.00 -10.12 4.04
CA TYR A 70 -19.33 -8.84 3.86
C TYR A 70 -17.89 -9.08 3.45
N SER A 71 -17.36 -8.27 2.52
CA SER A 71 -15.98 -8.42 2.06
C SER A 71 -15.38 -7.08 1.68
N LEU A 72 -14.21 -6.82 2.26
CA LEU A 72 -13.30 -5.72 1.93
C LEU A 72 -12.27 -6.12 0.87
N LEU A 73 -12.37 -7.32 0.30
CA LEU A 73 -11.37 -7.79 -0.68
C LEU A 73 -11.32 -6.89 -1.92
N GLY A 74 -12.43 -6.26 -2.29
CA GLY A 74 -12.50 -5.27 -3.37
C GLY A 74 -11.74 -3.96 -3.08
N HIS A 75 -11.40 -3.69 -1.81
CA HIS A 75 -10.61 -2.55 -1.37
C HIS A 75 -9.11 -2.88 -1.21
N LEU A 76 -8.69 -4.11 -1.56
CA LEU A 76 -7.31 -4.56 -1.45
C LEU A 76 -6.71 -4.80 -2.86
N LYS A 77 -5.75 -3.98 -3.25
CA LYS A 77 -4.98 -4.18 -4.49
C LYS A 77 -3.78 -5.08 -4.24
N TYR A 78 -3.84 -6.33 -4.69
CA TYR A 78 -2.73 -7.27 -4.54
C TYR A 78 -2.69 -8.30 -5.68
N THR A 79 -1.50 -8.85 -5.91
CA THR A 79 -1.30 -10.04 -6.73
C THR A 79 -1.02 -11.19 -5.78
N PRO A 80 -1.88 -12.23 -5.70
CA PRO A 80 -1.73 -13.34 -4.75
C PRO A 80 -0.32 -13.96 -4.77
N SER A 81 0.24 -14.23 -5.95
CA SER A 81 1.58 -14.84 -6.09
C SER A 81 2.74 -13.94 -5.66
N GLU A 82 2.54 -12.61 -5.66
CA GLU A 82 3.53 -11.63 -5.19
C GLU A 82 3.33 -11.27 -3.71
N ARG A 83 2.24 -11.76 -3.11
CA ARG A 83 1.95 -11.62 -1.69
C ARG A 83 2.58 -12.80 -0.94
N ASP A 84 3.89 -12.91 -1.05
CA ASP A 84 4.69 -14.03 -0.59
C ASP A 84 5.89 -13.51 0.19
N GLN A 85 5.89 -13.73 1.50
CA GLN A 85 6.95 -13.31 2.41
C GLN A 85 8.23 -14.13 2.23
N GLY A 86 8.15 -15.30 1.60
CA GLY A 86 9.25 -16.24 1.48
C GLY A 86 9.75 -16.69 2.86
N SER A 87 11.08 -16.76 3.02
CA SER A 87 11.77 -17.23 4.22
C SER A 87 11.81 -16.20 5.37
N CYS A 88 11.11 -15.07 5.25
CA CYS A 88 11.18 -13.96 6.19
C CYS A 88 9.99 -13.97 7.16
N GLY A 89 10.22 -13.91 8.47
CA GLY A 89 9.18 -13.82 9.49
C GLY A 89 8.54 -12.43 9.61
N ASN A 90 8.04 -11.85 8.51
CA ASN A 90 7.46 -10.50 8.48
C ASN A 90 5.96 -10.45 8.19
N CYS A 91 5.23 -11.55 8.43
CA CYS A 91 3.79 -11.65 8.25
C CYS A 91 3.01 -10.52 8.96
N TRP A 92 3.50 -10.05 10.11
CA TRP A 92 2.93 -8.92 10.85
C TRP A 92 2.88 -7.63 10.03
N ALA A 93 3.94 -7.33 9.28
CA ALA A 93 4.05 -6.16 8.44
C ALA A 93 3.17 -6.31 7.20
N TRP A 94 3.10 -7.50 6.63
CA TRP A 94 2.22 -7.85 5.52
C TRP A 94 0.74 -7.71 5.88
N ALA A 95 0.31 -8.23 7.03
CA ALA A 95 -1.06 -8.10 7.48
C ALA A 95 -1.36 -6.63 7.84
N GLY A 96 -0.46 -5.94 8.53
CA GLY A 96 -0.68 -4.56 8.95
C GLY A 96 -0.70 -3.56 7.79
N THR A 97 0.18 -3.72 6.79
CA THR A 97 0.10 -2.93 5.55
C THR A 97 -1.19 -3.20 4.78
N GLY A 98 -1.72 -4.43 4.82
CA GLY A 98 -3.05 -4.74 4.28
C GLY A 98 -4.20 -3.99 4.98
N VAL A 99 -4.11 -3.79 6.30
CA VAL A 99 -5.05 -2.92 7.03
C VAL A 99 -4.92 -1.47 6.56
N MET A 100 -3.69 -0.99 6.38
CA MET A 100 -3.42 0.36 5.88
C MET A 100 -3.89 0.58 4.44
N GLU A 101 -3.76 -0.41 3.55
CA GLU A 101 -4.19 -0.37 2.14
C GLU A 101 -5.71 -0.20 2.04
N ILE A 102 -6.47 -1.01 2.78
CA ILE A 102 -7.93 -0.94 2.78
C ILE A 102 -8.40 0.40 3.35
N ALA A 103 -7.76 0.89 4.41
CA ALA A 103 -8.07 2.21 4.95
C ALA A 103 -7.76 3.35 3.96
N LEU A 104 -6.68 3.23 3.18
CA LEU A 104 -6.30 4.24 2.18
C LEU A 104 -7.36 4.36 1.07
N ASP A 105 -7.87 3.23 0.59
CA ASP A 105 -8.97 3.23 -0.38
C ASP A 105 -10.28 3.75 0.24
N ALA A 106 -10.61 3.30 1.46
CA ALA A 106 -11.84 3.69 2.14
C ALA A 106 -11.89 5.19 2.52
N GLU A 107 -10.77 5.79 2.94
CA GLU A 107 -10.69 7.19 3.37
C GLU A 107 -10.44 8.15 2.21
N GLU A 108 -9.54 7.80 1.29
CA GLU A 108 -9.03 8.73 0.27
C GLU A 108 -9.40 8.33 -1.16
N GLY A 109 -10.00 7.14 -1.37
CA GLY A 109 -10.27 6.59 -2.71
C GLY A 109 -9.00 6.23 -3.49
N ILE A 110 -7.87 6.05 -2.80
CA ILE A 110 -6.58 5.73 -3.41
C ILE A 110 -6.39 4.20 -3.37
N PHE A 111 -6.68 3.55 -4.50
CA PHE A 111 -6.54 2.11 -4.67
C PHE A 111 -5.11 1.70 -5.06
N ASP A 112 -4.17 1.85 -4.13
CA ASP A 112 -2.77 1.46 -4.29
C ASP A 112 -2.31 0.39 -3.30
N ARG A 113 -1.45 -0.51 -3.80
CA ARG A 113 -0.70 -1.46 -2.96
C ARG A 113 0.40 -0.70 -2.24
N LEU A 114 0.58 -0.92 -0.95
CA LEU A 114 1.60 -0.30 -0.12
C LEU A 114 2.85 -1.17 -0.02
N SER A 115 3.99 -0.52 0.21
CA SER A 115 5.28 -1.19 0.29
C SER A 115 5.54 -1.82 1.66
N VAL A 116 5.52 -3.16 1.72
CA VAL A 116 6.07 -3.90 2.87
C VAL A 116 7.60 -3.78 2.94
N GLN A 117 8.25 -3.60 1.79
CA GLN A 117 9.69 -3.39 1.73
C GLN A 117 10.11 -2.12 2.47
N PHE A 118 9.27 -1.08 2.48
CA PHE A 118 9.59 0.18 3.14
C PHE A 118 9.82 0.00 4.64
N ILE A 119 8.88 -0.65 5.35
CA ILE A 119 9.06 -0.92 6.77
C ILE A 119 10.21 -1.91 6.99
N SER A 120 10.32 -2.97 6.18
CA SER A 120 11.39 -3.96 6.31
C SER A 120 12.80 -3.37 6.16
N SER A 121 12.99 -2.42 5.23
CA SER A 121 14.30 -1.80 4.99
C SER A 121 14.60 -0.60 5.88
N CYS A 122 13.57 0.14 6.32
CA CYS A 122 13.73 1.46 6.94
C CYS A 122 13.39 1.51 8.43
N ASP A 123 12.88 0.43 9.00
CA ASP A 123 12.73 0.29 10.44
C ASP A 123 14.09 -0.08 11.04
N THR A 124 14.55 0.75 11.97
CA THR A 124 15.81 0.53 12.69
C THR A 124 15.57 0.00 14.10
N ALA A 125 14.32 -0.04 14.55
CA ALA A 125 13.94 -0.57 15.85
C ALA A 125 13.74 -2.09 15.82
N GLN A 126 13.30 -2.63 14.67
CA GLN A 126 12.98 -4.03 14.49
C GLN A 126 13.86 -4.68 13.43
N SER A 127 14.17 -5.96 13.63
CA SER A 127 14.68 -6.79 12.55
C SER A 127 13.57 -7.02 11.53
N CYS A 128 13.96 -6.93 10.27
CA CYS A 128 13.15 -7.20 9.08
C CYS A 128 12.43 -8.57 9.08
N CYS A 129 13.01 -9.63 9.65
CA CYS A 129 12.54 -11.01 9.49
C CYS A 129 12.40 -11.82 10.78
N ASP A 130 12.69 -11.24 11.95
CA ASP A 130 12.65 -11.96 13.24
C ASP A 130 11.27 -11.92 13.91
N GLY A 131 10.25 -11.47 13.20
CA GLY A 131 8.92 -11.24 13.74
C GLY A 131 8.67 -9.81 14.20
N GLY A 132 7.43 -9.55 14.59
CA GLY A 132 6.95 -8.24 15.01
C GLY A 132 5.46 -8.25 15.29
N TRP A 133 4.96 -7.13 15.76
CA TRP A 133 3.57 -6.95 16.15
C TRP A 133 2.91 -5.79 15.40
N LEU A 134 1.58 -5.69 15.47
CA LEU A 134 0.87 -4.55 14.88
C LEU A 134 1.29 -3.20 15.50
N SER A 135 1.62 -3.19 16.79
CA SER A 135 2.14 -1.99 17.47
C SER A 135 3.50 -1.55 16.93
N ASP A 136 4.37 -2.49 16.53
CA ASP A 136 5.66 -2.17 15.94
C ASP A 136 5.46 -1.47 14.59
N LEU A 137 4.49 -1.94 13.80
CA LEU A 137 4.07 -1.29 12.55
C LEU A 137 3.49 0.11 12.79
N ALA A 138 2.58 0.25 13.76
CA ALA A 138 1.97 1.53 14.10
C ALA A 138 3.02 2.54 14.57
N ASN A 139 3.99 2.10 15.39
CA ASN A 139 5.09 2.94 15.87
C ASN A 139 5.99 3.40 14.73
N PHE A 140 6.35 2.50 13.81
CA PHE A 140 7.16 2.84 12.63
C PHE A 140 6.48 3.94 11.80
N TYR A 141 5.20 3.75 11.44
CA TYR A 141 4.49 4.70 10.59
C TYR A 141 4.10 5.99 11.32
N THR A 142 3.91 5.96 12.64
CA THR A 142 3.81 7.16 13.48
C THR A 142 5.11 7.98 13.40
N TYR A 143 6.26 7.31 13.51
CA TYR A 143 7.55 7.97 13.44
C TYR A 143 7.88 8.50 12.03
N LYS A 144 7.59 7.72 10.97
CA LYS A 144 7.83 8.16 9.59
C LYS A 144 6.84 9.24 9.14
N GLY A 145 5.58 9.16 9.56
CA GLY A 145 4.49 10.07 9.17
C GLY A 145 4.01 9.90 7.72
N TYR A 146 4.39 8.82 7.03
CA TYR A 146 3.93 8.51 5.68
C TYR A 146 4.14 7.03 5.33
N THR A 147 3.37 6.55 4.35
CA THR A 147 3.61 5.30 3.64
C THR A 147 3.88 5.56 2.16
N ILE A 148 4.32 4.55 1.43
CA ILE A 148 4.68 4.63 0.01
C ILE A 148 4.02 3.50 -0.78
N PRO A 149 3.65 3.73 -2.04
CA PRO A 149 3.10 2.68 -2.87
C PRO A 149 4.20 1.70 -3.31
N TRP A 150 3.78 0.46 -3.52
CA TRP A 150 4.59 -0.64 -4.03
C TRP A 150 5.25 -0.33 -5.38
N SER A 151 4.60 0.50 -6.20
CA SER A 151 5.10 0.93 -7.52
C SER A 151 6.32 1.84 -7.46
N ASN A 152 6.69 2.35 -6.28
CA ASN A 152 7.93 3.11 -6.14
C ASN A 152 9.15 2.26 -6.49
N THR A 153 10.17 2.90 -7.06
CA THR A 153 11.45 2.24 -7.37
C THR A 153 12.00 1.55 -6.12
N ASN A 154 12.31 0.25 -6.21
CA ASN A 154 12.78 -0.62 -5.13
C ASN A 154 11.84 -0.72 -3.91
N ALA A 155 10.55 -0.41 -4.06
CA ALA A 155 9.55 -0.56 -2.98
C ALA A 155 8.79 -1.90 -3.04
N GLY A 156 8.99 -2.70 -4.07
CA GLY A 156 8.55 -4.09 -4.10
C GLY A 156 9.35 -4.96 -3.13
N TRP A 157 8.72 -6.06 -2.68
CA TRP A 157 9.33 -7.02 -1.76
C TRP A 157 10.56 -7.70 -2.39
N GLN A 158 11.69 -7.60 -1.69
CA GLN A 158 13.01 -8.07 -2.12
C GLN A 158 13.66 -9.00 -1.09
N ASN A 159 13.19 -9.01 0.16
CA ASN A 159 13.79 -9.79 1.24
C ASN A 159 13.10 -11.12 1.50
N GLY A 160 12.51 -11.71 0.46
CA GLY A 160 11.91 -13.05 0.52
C GLY A 160 12.91 -14.17 0.78
N ASP A 161 14.21 -13.90 0.67
CA ASP A 161 15.29 -14.83 1.03
C ASP A 161 15.62 -14.83 2.53
N GLY A 162 15.06 -13.90 3.30
CA GLY A 162 15.31 -13.74 4.73
C GLY A 162 16.58 -12.94 5.09
N ASN A 163 17.37 -12.48 4.11
CA ASN A 163 18.69 -11.89 4.38
C ASN A 163 18.67 -10.38 4.65
N CYS A 164 17.56 -9.69 4.36
CA CYS A 164 17.39 -8.27 4.68
C CYS A 164 18.40 -7.29 4.06
N ASN A 165 18.98 -7.67 2.93
CA ASN A 165 20.04 -6.92 2.27
C ASN A 165 19.58 -5.64 1.56
N ALA A 166 18.26 -5.37 1.47
CA ALA A 166 17.76 -4.22 0.73
C ALA A 166 17.84 -2.97 1.62
N PRO A 167 18.74 -2.00 1.32
CA PRO A 167 18.94 -0.87 2.21
C PRO A 167 17.81 0.15 2.07
N CYS A 168 17.43 0.80 3.19
CA CYS A 168 16.44 1.87 3.17
C CYS A 168 16.74 2.95 2.12
N SER A 169 18.02 3.31 1.93
CA SER A 169 18.46 4.35 1.00
C SER A 169 18.08 4.06 -0.46
N ALA A 170 17.95 2.79 -0.85
CA ALA A 170 17.62 2.38 -2.22
C ALA A 170 16.12 2.52 -2.55
N VAL A 171 15.24 2.53 -1.55
CA VAL A 171 13.78 2.63 -1.74
C VAL A 171 13.38 4.06 -2.13
N SER A 172 12.68 4.30 -3.23
CA SER A 172 12.15 5.63 -3.54
C SER A 172 10.99 5.98 -2.60
N LYS A 173 10.97 7.21 -2.08
CA LYS A 173 9.92 7.71 -1.15
C LYS A 173 8.88 8.59 -1.83
N ALA A 174 8.94 8.76 -3.14
CA ALA A 174 8.00 9.56 -3.90
C ALA A 174 7.39 8.73 -5.04
N PRO A 175 6.06 8.78 -5.26
CA PRO A 175 5.05 9.42 -4.38
C PRO A 175 4.96 8.80 -2.97
N LYS A 176 4.29 9.51 -2.06
CA LYS A 176 4.01 9.06 -0.68
C LYS A 176 2.67 9.58 -0.19
N TYR A 177 2.05 8.84 0.72
CA TYR A 177 0.78 9.17 1.36
C TYR A 177 1.05 9.55 2.81
N SER A 178 0.65 10.77 3.20
CA SER A 178 0.91 11.26 4.56
C SER A 178 0.00 10.55 5.54
N ILE A 179 0.49 10.25 6.73
CA ILE A 179 -0.28 9.64 7.81
C ILE A 179 -0.34 10.66 8.95
N GLU A 180 -1.56 11.08 9.31
CA GLU A 180 -1.78 12.01 10.43
C GLU A 180 -1.88 11.27 11.76
N ILE A 181 -2.56 10.12 11.74
CA ILE A 181 -2.78 9.27 12.90
C ILE A 181 -2.57 7.83 12.45
N ILE A 182 -1.87 7.04 13.26
CA ILE A 182 -1.88 5.59 13.17
C ILE A 182 -1.65 5.01 14.57
N LYS A 183 -2.59 4.21 15.05
CA LYS A 183 -2.49 3.53 16.35
C LYS A 183 -3.09 2.14 16.26
N GLU A 184 -2.47 1.18 16.92
CA GLU A 184 -3.05 -0.14 17.11
C GLU A 184 -4.28 -0.07 18.04
N GLN A 185 -5.28 -0.88 17.74
CA GLN A 185 -6.45 -1.09 18.58
C GLN A 185 -6.76 -2.58 18.69
N THR A 186 -7.27 -3.02 19.84
CA THR A 186 -7.71 -4.40 20.05
C THR A 186 -9.21 -4.56 19.93
N ILE A 187 -9.64 -5.66 19.33
CA ILE A 187 -11.04 -6.06 19.27
C ILE A 187 -11.27 -7.04 20.41
N GLU A 188 -12.13 -6.67 21.35
CA GLU A 188 -12.46 -7.53 22.47
C GLU A 188 -13.16 -8.80 21.98
N THR A 189 -12.57 -9.95 22.25
CA THR A 189 -13.03 -11.26 21.76
C THR A 189 -12.93 -12.36 22.82
N HIS A 190 -12.06 -12.19 23.81
CA HIS A 190 -11.84 -13.14 24.90
C HIS A 190 -12.70 -12.81 26.14
N GLY A 191 -13.24 -13.83 26.79
CA GLY A 191 -14.00 -13.76 28.04
C GLY A 191 -15.40 -13.16 27.92
N ILE A 192 -15.87 -12.88 26.69
CA ILE A 192 -17.15 -12.21 26.42
C ILE A 192 -18.19 -13.11 25.74
N GLY A 193 -17.81 -14.36 25.45
CA GLY A 193 -18.62 -15.33 24.72
C GLY A 193 -18.58 -15.13 23.21
N LYS A 194 -18.64 -16.25 22.50
CA LYS A 194 -18.50 -16.34 21.04
C LYS A 194 -19.39 -15.38 20.25
N ALA A 195 -20.68 -15.28 20.61
CA ALA A 195 -21.61 -14.42 19.88
C ALA A 195 -21.20 -12.94 19.92
N GLN A 196 -20.72 -12.46 21.08
CA GLN A 196 -20.25 -11.09 21.21
C GLN A 196 -18.89 -10.88 20.53
N ALA A 197 -17.99 -11.86 20.58
CA ALA A 197 -16.72 -11.83 19.85
C ALA A 197 -16.95 -11.68 18.34
N ILE A 198 -17.84 -12.51 17.76
CA ILE A 198 -18.26 -12.41 16.36
C ILE A 198 -18.85 -11.03 16.07
N ALA A 199 -19.76 -10.54 16.91
CA ALA A 199 -20.40 -9.24 16.72
C ALA A 199 -19.38 -8.09 16.73
N ASN A 200 -18.38 -8.12 17.62
CA ASN A 200 -17.34 -7.11 17.70
C ASN A 200 -16.47 -7.08 16.44
N ILE A 201 -16.06 -8.24 15.92
CA ILE A 201 -15.27 -8.32 14.68
C ILE A 201 -16.11 -7.85 13.48
N LYS A 202 -17.37 -8.28 13.38
CA LYS A 202 -18.29 -7.80 12.33
C LYS A 202 -18.49 -6.30 12.38
N ASN A 203 -18.57 -5.71 13.58
CA ASN A 203 -18.72 -4.27 13.76
C ASN A 203 -17.54 -3.50 13.17
N VAL A 204 -16.31 -3.92 13.48
CA VAL A 204 -15.09 -3.29 12.92
C VAL A 204 -15.04 -3.44 11.40
N LEU A 205 -15.29 -4.63 10.87
CA LEU A 205 -15.33 -4.85 9.42
C LEU A 205 -16.38 -3.96 8.74
N SER A 206 -17.57 -3.82 9.33
CA SER A 206 -18.66 -3.02 8.78
C SER A 206 -18.39 -1.51 8.80
N GLN A 207 -17.37 -1.05 9.54
CA GLN A 207 -16.86 0.33 9.48
C GLN A 207 -15.89 0.55 8.30
N GLY A 208 -15.69 -0.45 7.43
CA GLY A 208 -14.70 -0.37 6.36
C GLY A 208 -13.27 -0.71 6.81
N LYS A 209 -13.09 -1.18 8.05
CA LYS A 209 -11.77 -1.45 8.63
C LYS A 209 -11.44 -2.92 8.57
N ALA A 210 -10.34 -3.26 7.91
CA ALA A 210 -9.83 -4.63 7.96
C ALA A 210 -9.22 -4.94 9.33
N VAL A 211 -9.08 -6.24 9.61
CA VAL A 211 -8.66 -6.74 10.91
C VAL A 211 -7.36 -7.52 10.75
N TRP A 212 -6.35 -7.12 11.50
CA TRP A 212 -5.12 -7.87 11.69
C TRP A 212 -5.40 -9.02 12.65
N PHE A 213 -5.21 -10.26 12.20
CA PHE A 213 -5.45 -11.46 12.97
C PHE A 213 -4.14 -12.19 13.21
N GLY A 214 -3.65 -12.14 14.46
CA GLY A 214 -2.50 -12.88 14.92
C GLY A 214 -2.92 -14.17 15.63
N PHE A 215 -2.22 -15.26 15.37
CA PHE A 215 -2.44 -16.51 16.10
C PHE A 215 -1.12 -17.19 16.45
N PHE A 216 -1.10 -17.81 17.63
CA PHE A 216 0.04 -18.54 18.18
C PHE A 216 -0.33 -20.00 18.37
N MET A 217 0.58 -20.86 17.97
CA MET A 217 0.47 -22.30 18.15
C MET A 217 1.71 -22.80 18.87
N ALA A 218 1.47 -23.65 19.86
CA ALA A 218 2.44 -23.95 20.91
C ALA A 218 3.47 -24.99 20.49
N THR A 219 3.10 -25.89 19.58
CA THR A 219 3.90 -27.09 19.27
C THR A 219 4.05 -27.33 17.78
N LYS A 220 5.06 -28.12 17.42
CA LYS A 220 5.26 -28.56 16.03
C LYS A 220 4.03 -29.26 15.42
N PRO A 221 3.35 -30.22 16.09
CA PRO A 221 2.14 -30.82 15.56
C PRO A 221 1.02 -29.82 15.23
N ASP A 222 0.88 -28.75 16.01
CA ASP A 222 -0.12 -27.71 15.75
C ASP A 222 0.19 -26.97 14.43
N TRP A 223 1.46 -26.59 14.24
CA TRP A 223 1.93 -25.99 13.00
C TRP A 223 1.86 -26.94 11.80
N ASP A 224 2.25 -28.20 11.97
CA ASP A 224 2.16 -29.22 10.91
C ASP A 224 0.73 -29.39 10.42
N ASN A 225 -0.26 -29.35 11.32
CA ASN A 225 -1.68 -29.38 10.97
C ASN A 225 -2.08 -28.16 10.11
N PHE A 226 -1.64 -26.96 10.49
CA PHE A 226 -1.93 -25.75 9.71
C PHE A 226 -1.21 -25.73 8.35
N PHE A 227 0.06 -26.15 8.29
CA PHE A 227 0.80 -26.28 7.03
C PHE A 227 0.16 -27.30 6.10
N ASN A 228 -0.27 -28.44 6.64
CA ASN A 228 -1.00 -29.45 5.88
C ASN A 228 -2.33 -28.90 5.34
N PHE A 229 -3.08 -28.15 6.16
CA PHE A 229 -4.26 -27.42 5.70
C PHE A 229 -3.93 -26.44 4.57
N TRP A 230 -2.91 -25.60 4.75
CA TRP A 230 -2.53 -24.59 3.77
C TRP A 230 -2.12 -25.20 2.43
N ILE A 231 -1.25 -26.20 2.45
CA ILE A 231 -0.65 -26.79 1.26
C ILE A 231 -1.61 -27.74 0.54
N ASN A 232 -2.34 -28.58 1.27
CA ASN A 232 -3.06 -29.71 0.69
C ASN A 232 -4.58 -29.53 0.59
N GLN A 233 -5.14 -28.44 1.15
CA GLN A 233 -6.58 -28.15 1.06
C GLN A 233 -6.82 -26.93 0.16
N GLY A 234 -7.93 -26.96 -0.59
CA GLY A 234 -8.34 -25.83 -1.44
C GLY A 234 -8.91 -24.65 -0.63
N GLU A 235 -8.97 -23.47 -1.25
CA GLU A 235 -9.46 -22.22 -0.62
C GLU A 235 -10.89 -22.29 -0.07
N GLY A 236 -11.69 -23.24 -0.57
CA GLY A 236 -13.06 -23.47 -0.11
C GLY A 236 -13.15 -24.11 1.28
N VAL A 237 -12.08 -24.75 1.76
CA VAL A 237 -12.04 -25.50 3.01
C VAL A 237 -11.80 -24.54 4.18
N LYS A 238 -12.57 -24.69 5.26
CA LYS A 238 -12.39 -23.95 6.51
C LYS A 238 -11.30 -24.60 7.35
N TRP A 239 -10.40 -23.78 7.89
CA TRP A 239 -9.53 -24.17 8.98
C TRP A 239 -10.23 -23.90 10.30
N ASN A 240 -10.28 -24.91 11.16
CA ASN A 240 -10.68 -24.77 12.55
C ASN A 240 -9.39 -24.88 13.39
N PRO A 241 -9.06 -23.86 14.20
CA PRO A 241 -7.83 -23.85 14.97
C PRO A 241 -7.97 -24.47 16.38
N ASP A 242 -9.16 -24.92 16.79
CA ASP A 242 -9.47 -25.35 18.15
C ASP A 242 -8.63 -26.54 18.62
N SER A 243 -8.08 -27.33 17.68
CA SER A 243 -7.20 -28.46 18.00
C SER A 243 -5.88 -28.05 18.63
N SER A 244 -5.48 -26.77 18.55
CA SER A 244 -4.24 -26.28 19.19
C SER A 244 -4.46 -25.74 20.61
N CYS A 245 -5.69 -25.76 21.12
CA CYS A 245 -6.02 -25.16 22.41
C CYS A 245 -5.53 -26.00 23.59
N GLY A 246 -5.03 -25.32 24.62
CA GLY A 246 -4.57 -25.92 25.87
C GLY A 246 -3.18 -26.55 25.81
N HIS A 247 -2.49 -26.46 24.68
CA HIS A 247 -1.15 -27.02 24.52
C HIS A 247 -0.09 -26.14 25.22
N THR A 248 0.98 -26.79 25.69
CA THR A 248 2.11 -26.12 26.33
C THR A 248 3.12 -25.62 25.29
N TRP A 249 3.55 -24.37 25.43
CA TRP A 249 4.52 -23.70 24.57
C TRP A 249 5.85 -24.45 24.56
N ASP A 250 6.28 -24.85 23.37
CA ASP A 250 7.62 -25.33 23.10
C ASP A 250 8.47 -24.16 22.60
N GLU A 251 9.56 -23.83 23.30
CA GLU A 251 10.42 -22.70 22.95
C GLU A 251 11.15 -22.86 21.61
N ASN A 252 11.29 -24.09 21.10
CA ASN A 252 12.00 -24.37 19.85
C ASN A 252 11.05 -24.54 18.67
N GLU A 253 9.80 -24.92 18.93
CA GLU A 253 8.82 -25.30 17.89
C GLU A 253 7.58 -24.38 17.87
N GLY A 254 7.33 -23.67 18.97
CA GLY A 254 6.29 -22.68 19.08
C GLY A 254 6.55 -21.49 18.15
N GLY A 255 5.47 -20.85 17.74
CA GLY A 255 5.56 -19.69 16.88
C GLY A 255 4.26 -18.92 16.76
N GLY A 256 4.30 -17.87 15.95
CA GLY A 256 3.14 -17.04 15.64
C GLY A 256 3.05 -16.70 14.17
N HIS A 257 1.85 -16.44 13.69
CA HIS A 257 1.60 -15.95 12.33
C HIS A 257 0.53 -14.88 12.34
N ALA A 258 0.61 -13.96 11.39
CA ALA A 258 -0.33 -12.85 11.26
C ALA A 258 -0.89 -12.78 9.85
N VAL A 259 -2.21 -12.67 9.74
CA VAL A 259 -2.95 -12.62 8.47
C VAL A 259 -3.97 -11.49 8.51
N LEU A 260 -4.48 -11.14 7.33
CA LEU A 260 -5.45 -10.06 7.18
C LEU A 260 -6.86 -10.63 7.07
N CYS A 261 -7.71 -10.39 8.05
CA CYS A 261 -9.14 -10.64 7.96
C CYS A 261 -9.83 -9.49 7.23
N VAL A 262 -10.43 -9.81 6.08
CA VAL A 262 -11.08 -8.83 5.19
C VAL A 262 -12.60 -9.01 5.12
N GLY A 263 -13.18 -9.94 5.86
CA GLY A 263 -14.62 -10.16 5.74
C GLY A 263 -15.09 -11.47 6.33
N TYR A 264 -16.35 -11.78 6.06
CA TYR A 264 -17.01 -12.99 6.52
C TYR A 264 -18.12 -13.44 5.58
N ASN A 265 -18.53 -14.69 5.74
CA ASN A 265 -19.76 -15.21 5.19
C ASN A 265 -20.38 -16.16 6.22
N ASP A 266 -21.59 -15.87 6.64
CA ASP A 266 -22.42 -16.69 7.52
C ASP A 266 -23.87 -16.76 7.03
N ASN A 267 -24.07 -16.67 5.71
CA ASN A 267 -25.36 -16.94 5.08
C ASN A 267 -25.87 -18.36 5.40
N ASP A 268 -24.95 -19.32 5.56
CA ASP A 268 -25.21 -20.62 6.17
C ASP A 268 -24.55 -20.65 7.56
N PRO A 269 -25.32 -20.60 8.66
CA PRO A 269 -24.77 -20.63 10.02
C PRO A 269 -23.95 -21.90 10.35
N ASN A 270 -24.19 -23.01 9.64
CA ASN A 270 -23.42 -24.25 9.83
C ASN A 270 -22.09 -24.22 9.07
N ASN A 271 -21.94 -23.28 8.14
CA ASN A 271 -20.75 -23.08 7.32
C ASN A 271 -20.29 -21.62 7.37
N SER A 272 -20.35 -21.01 8.56
CA SER A 272 -19.88 -19.65 8.77
C SER A 272 -18.36 -19.58 8.82
N TYR A 273 -17.79 -18.54 8.23
CA TYR A 273 -16.34 -18.34 8.18
C TYR A 273 -15.91 -16.87 8.07
N TRP A 274 -14.69 -16.61 8.51
CA TRP A 274 -13.92 -15.39 8.21
C TRP A 274 -13.09 -15.57 6.94
N ILE A 275 -12.90 -14.49 6.18
CA ILE A 275 -12.10 -14.45 4.95
C ILE A 275 -10.73 -13.89 5.31
N MET A 276 -9.70 -14.73 5.23
CA MET A 276 -8.32 -14.38 5.57
C MET A 276 -7.45 -14.31 4.32
N VAL A 277 -6.69 -13.23 4.17
CA VAL A 277 -5.64 -13.08 3.15
C VAL A 277 -4.28 -13.38 3.78
N ASN A 278 -3.57 -14.34 3.22
CA ASN A 278 -2.28 -14.80 3.73
C ASN A 278 -1.10 -14.11 3.02
N SER A 279 0.11 -14.35 3.50
CA SER A 279 1.38 -13.85 2.95
C SER A 279 2.32 -14.96 2.47
N TRP A 280 1.77 -16.09 2.02
CA TRP A 280 2.55 -17.25 1.53
C TRP A 280 2.29 -17.55 0.05
N GLY A 281 1.95 -16.52 -0.74
CA GLY A 281 1.67 -16.68 -2.15
C GLY A 281 0.41 -17.52 -2.41
N THR A 282 0.48 -18.36 -3.43
CA THR A 282 -0.66 -19.16 -3.93
C THR A 282 -0.60 -20.65 -3.58
N ALA A 283 0.32 -21.07 -2.72
CA ALA A 283 0.55 -22.49 -2.42
C ALA A 283 0.67 -23.35 -3.70
N GLU A 284 1.59 -22.98 -4.59
CA GLU A 284 1.82 -23.67 -5.88
C GLU A 284 0.55 -23.72 -6.77
N GLY A 285 -0.36 -22.75 -6.60
CA GLY A 285 -1.62 -22.66 -7.35
C GLY A 285 -2.82 -23.33 -6.68
N GLY A 286 -2.62 -24.05 -5.58
CA GLY A 286 -3.72 -24.61 -4.76
C GLY A 286 -4.60 -23.54 -4.11
N ARG A 287 -4.06 -22.32 -4.00
CA ARG A 287 -4.73 -21.12 -3.48
C ARG A 287 -4.62 -19.95 -4.44
N PRO A 288 -5.40 -19.93 -5.54
CA PRO A 288 -5.25 -18.94 -6.61
C PRO A 288 -5.44 -17.49 -6.17
N ASN A 289 -6.21 -17.24 -5.10
CA ASN A 289 -6.43 -15.93 -4.50
C ASN A 289 -5.55 -15.68 -3.27
N GLY A 290 -4.74 -16.64 -2.83
CA GLY A 290 -3.88 -16.51 -1.65
C GLY A 290 -4.69 -16.36 -0.35
N ILE A 291 -5.93 -16.85 -0.35
CA ILE A 291 -6.85 -16.75 0.79
C ILE A 291 -7.10 -18.10 1.46
N PHE A 292 -7.62 -18.04 2.67
CA PHE A 292 -8.21 -19.18 3.34
C PHE A 292 -9.39 -18.73 4.22
N ARG A 293 -10.15 -19.72 4.70
CA ARG A 293 -11.31 -19.52 5.54
C ARG A 293 -11.00 -19.98 6.95
N VAL A 294 -11.32 -19.16 7.95
CA VAL A 294 -11.26 -19.56 9.36
C VAL A 294 -12.68 -19.83 9.84
N ASP A 295 -12.88 -20.94 10.54
CA ASP A 295 -14.18 -21.26 11.11
C ASP A 295 -14.63 -20.15 12.07
N MET A 296 -15.78 -19.55 11.79
CA MET A 296 -16.33 -18.50 12.66
C MET A 296 -16.80 -19.07 14.00
N ASN A 297 -17.04 -20.38 14.07
CA ASN A 297 -17.43 -21.05 15.30
C ASN A 297 -16.27 -21.47 16.21
N MET A 298 -15.04 -21.09 15.86
CA MET A 298 -13.83 -21.33 16.66
C MET A 298 -13.96 -20.92 18.13
N ASP A 299 -13.10 -21.49 18.95
CA ASP A 299 -12.95 -21.13 20.36
C ASP A 299 -12.18 -19.80 20.49
N TYR A 300 -12.90 -18.71 20.72
CA TYR A 300 -12.32 -17.38 20.94
C TYR A 300 -11.58 -17.27 22.28
N ASP A 301 -11.83 -18.20 23.20
CA ASP A 301 -11.19 -18.29 24.51
C ASP A 301 -10.05 -19.32 24.52
N CYS A 302 -9.63 -19.79 23.34
CA CYS A 302 -8.50 -20.69 23.18
C CYS A 302 -7.22 -20.09 23.78
N VAL A 303 -6.52 -20.91 24.56
CA VAL A 303 -5.29 -20.53 25.26
C VAL A 303 -4.16 -21.49 24.95
N LEU A 304 -2.93 -21.00 25.09
CA LEU A 304 -1.72 -21.80 25.25
C LEU A 304 -1.17 -21.62 26.66
N TYR A 305 -0.42 -22.63 27.13
CA TYR A 305 0.22 -22.61 28.45
C TYR A 305 1.72 -22.35 28.31
N ASP A 306 2.25 -21.36 29.00
CA ASP A 306 3.71 -21.13 29.08
C ASP A 306 4.09 -20.78 30.52
N ASP A 307 4.98 -21.57 31.10
CA ASP A 307 5.55 -21.40 32.45
C ASP A 307 4.53 -21.01 33.55
N GLY A 308 3.45 -21.78 33.70
CA GLY A 308 2.43 -21.52 34.71
C GLY A 308 1.37 -20.49 34.31
N THR A 309 1.52 -19.83 33.17
CA THR A 309 0.64 -18.76 32.71
C THR A 309 -0.18 -19.21 31.50
N LEU A 310 -1.46 -18.81 31.47
CA LEU A 310 -2.32 -19.00 30.31
C LEU A 310 -2.33 -17.72 29.47
N TYR A 311 -2.08 -17.89 28.18
CA TYR A 311 -2.08 -16.82 27.19
C TYR A 311 -3.10 -17.14 26.10
N SER A 312 -3.86 -16.14 25.64
CA SER A 312 -4.75 -16.31 24.49
C SER A 312 -3.97 -16.80 23.27
N SER A 313 -4.56 -17.68 22.45
CA SER A 313 -3.91 -18.12 21.21
C SER A 313 -4.26 -17.22 20.02
N PHE A 314 -5.32 -16.40 20.15
CA PHE A 314 -5.89 -15.62 19.06
C PHE A 314 -5.99 -14.14 19.42
N TYR A 315 -5.47 -13.28 18.54
CA TYR A 315 -5.33 -11.85 18.75
C TYR A 315 -5.97 -11.08 17.60
N TRP A 316 -7.01 -10.30 17.91
CA TRP A 316 -7.78 -9.55 16.92
C TRP A 316 -7.53 -8.06 17.08
N GLN A 317 -6.93 -7.44 16.07
CA GLN A 317 -6.54 -6.03 16.13
C GLN A 317 -6.92 -5.28 14.85
N THR A 318 -6.98 -3.97 14.93
CA THR A 318 -7.12 -3.09 13.77
C THR A 318 -6.28 -1.84 13.98
N LEU A 319 -6.29 -0.92 13.02
CA LEU A 319 -5.62 0.37 13.12
C LEU A 319 -6.66 1.49 13.19
N ASP A 320 -6.46 2.40 14.14
CA ASP A 320 -6.98 3.76 14.04
C ASP A 320 -6.00 4.57 13.21
N ILE A 321 -6.21 4.52 11.90
CA ILE A 321 -5.41 5.25 10.92
C ILE A 321 -6.24 6.43 10.41
N LYS A 322 -5.54 7.51 10.08
CA LYS A 322 -6.08 8.64 9.35
C LYS A 322 -5.02 9.12 8.38
N TYR A 323 -5.31 9.06 7.10
CA TYR A 323 -4.45 9.66 6.09
C TYR A 323 -4.57 11.19 6.10
N GLY A 324 -3.47 11.84 5.73
CA GLY A 324 -3.47 13.27 5.46
C GLY A 324 -3.97 13.51 4.05
N ALA A 325 -4.79 14.56 3.88
CA ALA A 325 -5.37 14.91 2.59
C ALA A 325 -4.31 14.90 1.47
N PRO A 326 -4.62 14.33 0.29
CA PRO A 326 -3.70 14.25 -0.83
C PRO A 326 -3.15 15.63 -1.16
N ALA A 327 -1.84 15.73 -1.39
CA ALA A 327 -1.24 16.99 -1.80
C ALA A 327 -1.83 17.40 -3.16
N LEU A 328 -2.38 18.60 -3.27
CA LEU A 328 -2.97 19.09 -4.51
C LEU A 328 -1.92 19.89 -5.31
N ALA A 329 -1.91 19.68 -6.63
CA ALA A 329 -1.19 20.57 -7.54
C ALA A 329 -1.73 22.01 -7.39
N PRO A 330 -0.97 23.07 -7.75
CA PRO A 330 -1.43 24.43 -7.55
C PRO A 330 -2.70 24.73 -8.36
N THR A 331 -3.57 25.61 -7.89
CA THR A 331 -4.66 26.15 -8.73
C THR A 331 -4.19 27.44 -9.35
N VAL A 332 -4.41 27.63 -10.66
CA VAL A 332 -3.94 28.82 -11.36
C VAL A 332 -4.99 29.44 -12.27
N THR A 333 -4.95 30.76 -12.38
CA THR A 333 -5.76 31.53 -13.33
C THR A 333 -4.86 32.51 -14.07
N THR A 334 -4.85 32.44 -15.40
CA THR A 334 -4.18 33.45 -16.23
C THR A 334 -5.01 34.73 -16.20
N GLY A 335 -4.43 35.83 -15.72
CA GLY A 335 -5.07 37.14 -15.70
C GLY A 335 -4.76 37.96 -16.95
N LEU A 336 -5.44 39.11 -17.07
CA LEU A 336 -5.22 40.04 -18.18
C LEU A 336 -3.85 40.72 -18.09
N ALA A 337 -3.22 40.95 -19.25
CA ALA A 337 -2.00 41.73 -19.36
C ALA A 337 -2.27 43.23 -19.19
N ILE A 338 -1.34 43.93 -18.53
CA ILE A 338 -1.38 45.37 -18.30
C ILE A 338 -0.07 46.02 -18.71
N SER A 339 -0.01 47.35 -18.68
CA SER A 339 1.20 48.13 -18.98
C SER A 339 1.82 47.77 -20.33
N ILE A 340 0.98 47.48 -21.32
CA ILE A 340 1.41 47.05 -22.65
C ILE A 340 2.04 48.23 -23.39
N THR A 341 3.29 48.07 -23.80
CA THR A 341 4.05 49.01 -24.62
C THR A 341 4.31 48.41 -26.01
N SER A 342 5.18 49.05 -26.82
CA SER A 342 5.62 48.51 -28.09
C SER A 342 6.65 47.37 -27.96
N GLY A 343 7.24 47.17 -26.78
CA GLY A 343 8.30 46.16 -26.57
C GLY A 343 8.23 45.40 -25.24
N SER A 344 7.19 45.63 -24.45
CA SER A 344 7.00 44.98 -23.14
C SER A 344 5.53 44.89 -22.73
N ALA A 345 5.24 44.01 -21.78
CA ALA A 345 3.96 43.92 -21.09
C ALA A 345 4.16 43.37 -19.67
N THR A 346 3.18 43.56 -18.80
CA THR A 346 3.12 42.88 -17.50
C THR A 346 1.98 41.87 -17.54
N LEU A 347 2.32 40.59 -17.38
CA LEU A 347 1.37 39.48 -17.29
C LEU A 347 0.96 39.30 -15.83
N ASN A 348 -0.34 39.13 -15.59
CA ASN A 348 -0.90 38.91 -14.25
C ASN A 348 -1.53 37.52 -14.16
N GLY A 349 -1.66 37.03 -12.94
CA GLY A 349 -2.36 35.78 -12.66
C GLY A 349 -2.66 35.62 -11.19
N ILE A 350 -3.36 34.54 -10.87
CA ILE A 350 -3.63 34.10 -9.51
C ILE A 350 -3.05 32.70 -9.36
N VAL A 351 -2.36 32.45 -8.25
CA VAL A 351 -1.86 31.12 -7.88
C VAL A 351 -2.33 30.80 -6.47
N ASN A 352 -3.04 29.69 -6.31
CA ASN A 352 -3.22 29.05 -5.01
C ASN A 352 -2.18 27.93 -4.87
N PRO A 353 -1.22 28.01 -3.94
CA PRO A 353 -0.22 26.96 -3.73
C PRO A 353 -0.78 25.63 -3.23
N ASN A 354 -2.03 25.61 -2.77
CA ASN A 354 -2.72 24.46 -2.17
C ASN A 354 -1.89 23.76 -1.07
N GLY A 355 -1.25 24.56 -0.21
CA GLY A 355 -0.56 24.08 0.98
C GLY A 355 0.86 23.54 0.76
N LYS A 356 1.38 23.57 -0.48
CA LYS A 356 2.77 23.17 -0.79
C LYS A 356 3.55 24.32 -1.40
N ARG A 357 4.88 24.33 -1.16
CA ARG A 357 5.80 25.31 -1.77
C ARG A 357 5.65 25.30 -3.28
N THR A 358 5.26 26.45 -3.81
CA THR A 358 4.88 26.62 -5.22
C THR A 358 5.71 27.70 -5.87
N THR A 359 6.17 27.39 -7.09
CA THR A 359 6.78 28.35 -8.01
C THR A 359 5.88 28.58 -9.21
N TYR A 360 6.02 29.72 -9.88
CA TYR A 360 5.27 30.03 -11.08
C TYR A 360 6.13 30.80 -12.10
N TYR A 361 5.73 30.72 -13.36
CA TYR A 361 6.21 31.55 -14.47
C TYR A 361 5.09 31.70 -15.50
N PHE A 362 5.31 32.53 -16.52
CA PHE A 362 4.42 32.64 -17.66
C PHE A 362 5.09 32.06 -18.90
N GLU A 363 4.35 31.27 -19.68
CA GLU A 363 4.70 30.93 -21.05
C GLU A 363 4.07 31.97 -21.98
N TYR A 364 4.78 32.43 -23.00
CA TYR A 364 4.25 33.37 -24.00
C TYR A 364 4.89 33.18 -25.38
N GLY A 365 4.21 33.63 -26.44
CA GLY A 365 4.67 33.52 -27.83
C GLY A 365 3.69 34.08 -28.85
N THR A 366 4.06 34.11 -30.13
CA THR A 366 3.15 34.56 -31.21
C THR A 366 2.08 33.53 -31.58
N THR A 367 2.15 32.34 -31.00
CA THR A 367 1.19 31.24 -31.16
C THR A 367 0.94 30.58 -29.81
N THR A 368 -0.08 29.72 -29.71
CA THR A 368 -0.38 28.93 -28.52
C THR A 368 0.66 27.86 -28.18
N SER A 369 1.70 27.70 -29.00
CA SER A 369 2.90 26.94 -28.64
C SER A 369 3.84 27.71 -27.72
N TYR A 370 3.60 29.02 -27.52
CA TYR A 370 4.36 29.94 -26.68
C TYR A 370 5.86 30.01 -27.05
N GLY A 371 6.67 29.06 -26.61
CA GLY A 371 8.09 28.95 -26.96
C GLY A 371 9.02 29.91 -26.20
N LEU A 372 8.48 30.88 -25.44
CA LEU A 372 9.22 31.72 -24.52
C LEU A 372 8.64 31.61 -23.09
N THR A 373 9.48 31.85 -22.10
CA THR A 373 9.09 31.86 -20.68
C THR A 373 9.55 33.12 -19.97
N SER A 374 8.81 33.55 -18.95
CA SER A 374 9.28 34.54 -17.99
C SER A 374 10.27 33.89 -17.01
N GLY A 375 10.92 34.70 -16.18
CA GLY A 375 11.64 34.18 -15.02
C GLY A 375 10.70 33.53 -14.00
N THR A 376 11.17 32.47 -13.35
CA THR A 376 10.45 31.76 -12.29
C THR A 376 10.43 32.55 -10.98
N LYS A 377 9.27 32.59 -10.32
CA LYS A 377 9.05 33.29 -9.05
C LYS A 377 8.33 32.38 -8.04
N TRP A 378 8.35 32.79 -6.77
CA TRP A 378 7.69 32.07 -5.67
C TRP A 378 6.27 32.56 -5.45
N ALA A 379 5.32 31.63 -5.32
CA ALA A 379 3.92 31.90 -4.94
C ALA A 379 3.64 31.58 -3.46
N GLY A 380 4.61 31.03 -2.73
CA GLY A 380 4.46 30.65 -1.32
C GLY A 380 4.02 29.21 -1.13
N ALA A 381 3.43 28.90 0.03
CA ALA A 381 2.99 27.56 0.42
C ALA A 381 1.64 27.54 1.17
N GLY A 382 0.89 28.64 1.12
CA GLY A 382 -0.41 28.75 1.77
C GLY A 382 -1.53 28.04 1.00
N THR A 383 -2.75 28.12 1.54
CA THR A 383 -3.97 27.57 0.94
C THR A 383 -4.89 28.65 0.36
N SER A 384 -4.42 29.89 0.31
CA SER A 384 -5.15 31.04 -0.21
C SER A 384 -4.57 31.51 -1.54
N ASP A 385 -5.43 32.13 -2.34
CA ASP A 385 -5.07 32.74 -3.61
C ASP A 385 -4.05 33.88 -3.43
N VAL A 386 -2.99 33.83 -4.24
CA VAL A 386 -1.94 34.84 -4.30
C VAL A 386 -1.96 35.49 -5.67
N SER A 387 -2.17 36.81 -5.71
CA SER A 387 -2.02 37.60 -6.94
C SER A 387 -0.55 37.70 -7.32
N VAL A 388 -0.24 37.37 -8.57
CA VAL A 388 1.13 37.29 -9.08
C VAL A 388 1.28 38.01 -10.41
N SER A 389 2.52 38.42 -10.74
CA SER A 389 2.80 39.08 -12.02
C SER A 389 4.25 38.92 -12.49
N ALA A 390 4.44 39.02 -13.80
CA ALA A 390 5.76 39.03 -14.44
C ALA A 390 5.82 40.06 -15.56
N ALA A 391 6.87 40.88 -15.57
CA ALA A 391 7.18 41.74 -16.70
C ALA A 391 7.92 40.93 -17.78
N ILE A 392 7.47 41.07 -19.02
CA ILE A 392 8.12 40.51 -20.21
C ILE A 392 8.58 41.64 -21.12
N THR A 393 9.74 41.48 -21.75
CA THR A 393 10.41 42.49 -22.58
C THR A 393 10.91 41.87 -23.88
N GLY A 394 11.38 42.69 -24.83
CA GLY A 394 11.88 42.21 -26.12
C GLY A 394 10.77 41.82 -27.11
N LEU A 395 9.55 42.29 -26.89
CA LEU A 395 8.42 42.02 -27.78
C LEU A 395 8.52 42.86 -29.06
N SER A 396 8.01 42.33 -30.17
CA SER A 396 7.89 43.08 -31.42
C SER A 396 6.71 44.05 -31.36
N PRO A 397 6.82 45.29 -31.87
CA PRO A 397 5.70 46.23 -31.94
C PRO A 397 4.54 45.73 -32.81
N ASN A 398 3.32 46.16 -32.50
CA ASN A 398 2.11 45.81 -33.25
C ASN A 398 1.95 44.30 -33.52
N THR A 399 2.29 43.47 -32.54
CA THR A 399 2.33 42.00 -32.66
C THR A 399 1.44 41.37 -31.60
N ALA A 400 0.63 40.40 -32.00
CA ALA A 400 -0.18 39.59 -31.09
C ALA A 400 0.66 38.49 -30.44
N TYR A 401 0.45 38.31 -29.14
CA TYR A 401 1.08 37.26 -28.33
C TYR A 401 0.01 36.51 -27.54
N HIS A 402 0.14 35.19 -27.51
CA HIS A 402 -0.54 34.27 -26.59
C HIS A 402 0.30 34.11 -25.32
N TYR A 403 -0.33 33.94 -24.18
CA TYR A 403 0.34 33.65 -22.91
C TYR A 403 -0.55 32.87 -21.93
N ARG A 404 0.08 32.13 -21.02
CA ARG A 404 -0.57 31.48 -19.88
C ARG A 404 0.34 31.44 -18.66
N ILE A 405 -0.25 31.37 -17.47
CA ILE A 405 0.51 31.09 -16.25
C ILE A 405 0.75 29.58 -16.10
N VAL A 406 1.90 29.21 -15.57
CA VAL A 406 2.25 27.84 -15.16
C VAL A 406 2.71 27.89 -13.71
N ALA A 407 2.17 27.02 -12.86
CA ALA A 407 2.66 26.86 -11.49
C ALA A 407 2.97 25.39 -11.17
N ILE A 408 4.00 25.19 -10.35
CA ILE A 408 4.57 23.89 -10.05
C ILE A 408 4.79 23.79 -8.54
N ASN A 409 4.29 22.70 -7.96
CA ASN A 409 4.65 22.27 -6.61
C ASN A 409 5.00 20.78 -6.61
N SER A 410 5.28 20.21 -5.43
CA SER A 410 5.64 18.79 -5.30
C SER A 410 4.53 17.81 -5.69
N ALA A 411 3.28 18.26 -5.81
CA ALA A 411 2.13 17.45 -6.19
C ALA A 411 1.83 17.49 -7.70
N GLY A 412 2.33 18.48 -8.43
CA GLY A 412 2.16 18.56 -9.87
C GLY A 412 2.37 19.93 -10.47
N THR A 413 2.04 20.01 -11.77
CA THR A 413 2.06 21.25 -12.57
C THR A 413 0.65 21.58 -13.02
N SER A 414 0.29 22.85 -12.93
CA SER A 414 -0.99 23.36 -13.40
C SER A 414 -0.79 24.47 -14.42
N TYR A 415 -1.63 24.45 -15.45
CA TYR A 415 -1.60 25.38 -16.56
C TYR A 415 -2.86 26.24 -16.55
N GLY A 416 -2.69 27.55 -16.61
CA GLY A 416 -3.81 28.47 -16.78
C GLY A 416 -4.37 28.44 -18.20
N SER A 417 -5.54 29.05 -18.38
CA SER A 417 -6.13 29.26 -19.71
C SER A 417 -5.25 30.16 -20.58
N ASP A 418 -5.33 29.96 -21.89
CA ASP A 418 -4.69 30.85 -22.87
C ASP A 418 -5.33 32.24 -22.81
N GLN A 419 -4.50 33.27 -22.90
CA GLN A 419 -4.90 34.67 -23.03
C GLN A 419 -4.05 35.34 -24.11
N THR A 420 -4.55 36.45 -24.66
CA THR A 420 -3.85 37.18 -25.72
C THR A 420 -3.60 38.64 -25.36
N LEU A 421 -2.50 39.19 -25.83
CA LEU A 421 -2.21 40.62 -25.81
C LEU A 421 -1.69 41.07 -27.18
N THR A 422 -1.86 42.35 -27.51
CA THR A 422 -1.26 42.97 -28.71
C THR A 422 -0.41 44.15 -28.28
N THR A 423 0.88 44.13 -28.63
CA THR A 423 1.79 45.25 -28.33
C THR A 423 1.40 46.51 -29.10
N LYS A 424 1.72 47.67 -28.54
CA LYS A 424 1.45 48.95 -29.22
C LYS A 424 2.33 49.10 -30.46
N ALA A 425 1.87 49.88 -31.43
CA ALA A 425 2.73 50.32 -32.52
C ALA A 425 3.91 51.14 -31.97
N LYS A 426 5.07 51.06 -32.62
CA LYS A 426 6.21 51.91 -32.28
C LYS A 426 5.85 53.36 -32.65
N ALA A 427 5.94 54.28 -31.70
CA ALA A 427 5.76 55.70 -31.99
C ALA A 427 6.80 56.11 -33.05
N MET A 428 6.33 56.64 -34.17
CA MET A 428 7.20 57.22 -35.19
C MET A 428 7.43 58.69 -34.82
N PRO A 429 8.68 59.12 -34.51
CA PRO A 429 8.96 60.47 -34.04
C PRO A 429 8.55 61.59 -35.00
N TRP A 430 8.25 61.28 -36.27
CA TRP A 430 7.97 62.25 -37.32
C TRP A 430 6.49 62.62 -37.50
N LEU A 431 5.55 61.91 -36.88
CA LEU A 431 4.11 62.18 -37.05
C LEU A 431 3.59 63.32 -36.16
N GLN A 432 4.40 63.83 -35.22
CA GLN A 432 4.05 64.96 -34.35
C GLN A 432 4.30 66.33 -35.00
N LEU A 433 4.95 66.37 -36.17
CA LEU A 433 5.25 67.58 -36.93
C LEU A 433 4.22 67.91 -38.02
N LEU A 434 3.27 67.03 -38.32
CA LEU A 434 2.27 67.21 -39.40
C LEU A 434 0.88 67.66 -38.91
N LEU A 435 0.73 67.97 -37.62
CA LEU A 435 -0.54 68.45 -37.03
C LEU A 435 -0.44 69.86 -36.45
N ASN A 436 0.68 70.57 -36.68
CA ASN A 436 0.92 71.93 -36.20
C ASN A 436 1.08 72.97 -37.32
N ASP A 437 0.67 72.66 -38.55
CA ASP A 437 0.55 73.64 -39.64
C ASP A 437 -0.91 73.95 -39.95
#